data_AF-A0A2E0ZB08-F1
#
_entry.id   AF-A0A2E0ZB08-F1
#
_cell.length_a   1.000
_cell.length_b   1.000
_cell.length_c   1.000
_cell.angle_alpha   90.00
_cell.angle_beta   90.00
_cell.angle_gamma   90.00
#
_symmetry.space_group_name_H-M   'P 1'
#
loop_
_entity.id
_entity.type
_entity.pdbx_description
1 polymer ?
#
loop_
_entity_poly.entity_id
_entity_poly.type
_entity_poly.pdbx_seq_one_letter_code
_entity_poly.pdbx_strand_id
1 'polypeptide(L)'
;QLCVIGRDSFIGAGNTFTDFNILGGPLKTMNHEGKLEATNLLILGGCVGHHCRISSGSIIYAARTIESDVVLLASDDRQFITKNFTYEQSDHHPHKEKYHYPRLYPRKGEVGSF
;
A
#
# COMPACT_ATOMS: atom_id res chain seq x y z
N GLN A 1 6.61 3.05 -15.42
CA GLN A 1 5.97 2.30 -14.31
C GLN A 1 6.94 1.33 -13.66
N LEU A 2 7.39 1.68 -12.44
CA LEU A 2 8.20 0.82 -11.55
C LEU A 2 7.35 0.45 -10.32
N CYS A 3 6.22 -0.24 -10.56
CA CYS A 3 5.35 -0.71 -9.48
C CYS A 3 5.72 -2.15 -9.12
N VAL A 4 5.66 -2.47 -7.83
CA VAL A 4 5.83 -3.85 -7.35
C VAL A 4 4.61 -4.26 -6.56
N ILE A 5 4.10 -5.44 -6.85
CA ILE A 5 2.96 -6.03 -6.16
C ILE A 5 3.41 -7.35 -5.55
N GLY A 6 3.24 -7.48 -4.24
CA GLY A 6 3.58 -8.70 -3.53
C GLY A 6 2.70 -9.89 -3.94
N ARG A 7 3.26 -11.08 -3.74
CA ARG A 7 2.56 -12.36 -3.95
C ARG A 7 1.25 -12.43 -3.15
N ASP A 8 0.27 -13.15 -3.72
CA ASP A 8 -1.08 -13.36 -3.15
C ASP A 8 -1.88 -12.07 -2.91
N SER A 9 -1.46 -10.96 -3.50
CA SER A 9 -2.24 -9.72 -3.49
C SER A 9 -3.28 -9.72 -4.61
N PHE A 10 -4.48 -9.27 -4.29
CA PHE A 10 -5.56 -9.01 -5.26
C PHE A 10 -5.69 -7.50 -5.46
N ILE A 11 -5.73 -7.08 -6.73
CA ILE A 11 -5.95 -5.70 -7.13
C ILE A 11 -7.25 -5.63 -7.94
N GLY A 12 -8.25 -4.92 -7.42
CA GLY A 12 -9.51 -4.69 -8.09
C GLY A 12 -9.35 -3.88 -9.38
N ALA A 13 -10.39 -3.90 -10.22
CA ALA A 13 -10.37 -3.17 -11.49
C ALA A 13 -10.25 -1.65 -11.29
N GLY A 14 -9.64 -0.96 -12.25
CA GLY A 14 -9.60 0.51 -12.28
C GLY A 14 -8.67 1.16 -11.26
N ASN A 15 -7.81 0.41 -10.57
CA ASN A 15 -6.73 1.00 -9.78
C ASN A 15 -5.66 1.62 -10.69
N THR A 16 -5.18 2.80 -10.32
CA THR A 16 -4.11 3.52 -11.04
C THR A 16 -2.94 3.77 -10.11
N PHE A 17 -1.76 3.27 -10.48
CA PHE A 17 -0.51 3.62 -9.80
C PHE A 17 0.19 4.72 -10.58
N THR A 18 0.25 5.92 -9.99
CA THR A 18 1.03 7.02 -10.56
C THR A 18 2.51 6.80 -10.25
N ASP A 19 3.40 7.31 -11.11
CA ASP A 19 4.83 7.04 -11.00
C ASP A 19 5.71 8.28 -11.14
N PHE A 20 5.15 9.48 -11.24
CA PHE A 20 5.90 10.74 -11.28
C PHE A 20 5.17 11.87 -10.55
N ASN A 21 5.90 12.93 -10.22
CA ASN A 21 5.34 14.17 -9.69
C ASN A 21 5.22 15.20 -10.82
N ILE A 22 3.98 15.62 -11.14
CA ILE A 22 3.72 16.57 -12.24
C ILE A 22 4.29 17.98 -11.96
N LEU A 23 4.41 18.37 -10.70
CA LEU A 23 4.99 19.65 -10.29
C LEU A 23 6.53 19.61 -10.27
N GLY A 24 7.13 18.46 -10.59
CA GLY A 24 8.57 18.25 -10.51
C GLY A 24 9.08 18.04 -9.08
N GLY A 25 10.40 17.84 -8.96
CA GLY A 25 11.07 17.57 -7.68
C GLY A 25 11.24 16.07 -7.38
N PRO A 26 12.16 15.73 -6.45
CA PRO A 26 12.53 14.34 -6.20
C PRO A 26 11.39 13.57 -5.53
N LEU A 27 11.12 12.36 -6.01
CA LEU A 27 10.25 11.42 -5.31
C LEU A 27 10.94 10.96 -4.02
N LYS A 28 10.18 10.93 -2.92
CA LYS A 28 10.67 10.49 -1.62
C LYS A 28 9.92 9.27 -1.13
N THR A 29 10.62 8.32 -0.51
CA THR A 29 10.03 7.14 0.12
C THR A 29 10.60 6.93 1.51
N MET A 30 9.95 6.10 2.32
CA MET A 30 10.49 5.71 3.63
C MET A 30 11.58 4.67 3.44
N ASN A 31 12.75 4.91 4.02
CA ASN A 31 13.84 3.93 4.07
C ASN A 31 13.60 2.87 5.17
N HIS A 32 14.52 1.91 5.32
CA HIS A 32 14.41 0.85 6.32
C HIS A 32 14.48 1.34 7.77
N GLU A 33 14.90 2.58 8.01
CA GLU A 33 14.95 3.23 9.32
C GLU A 33 13.69 4.07 9.60
N GLY A 34 12.72 4.07 8.69
CA GLY A 34 11.50 4.87 8.80
C GLY A 34 11.69 6.35 8.48
N LYS A 35 12.81 6.73 7.83
CA LYS A 35 13.10 8.11 7.45
C LYS A 35 12.69 8.37 6.01
N LEU A 36 12.04 9.51 5.79
CA LEU A 36 11.63 9.95 4.46
C LEU A 36 12.83 10.52 3.69
N GLU A 37 13.24 9.84 2.62
CA GLU A 37 14.45 10.18 1.86
C GLU A 37 14.19 10.23 0.35
N ALA A 38 15.00 11.02 -0.36
CA ALA A 38 14.94 11.11 -1.81
C ALA A 38 15.37 9.77 -2.43
N THR A 39 14.61 9.31 -3.43
CA THR A 39 14.85 8.05 -4.14
C THR A 39 15.93 8.18 -5.21
N ASN A 40 16.30 9.42 -5.57
CA ASN A 40 17.11 9.76 -6.76
C ASN A 40 16.50 9.25 -8.08
N LEU A 41 15.21 8.91 -8.08
CA LEU A 41 14.45 8.50 -9.26
C LEU A 41 13.45 9.59 -9.63
N LEU A 42 13.40 9.93 -10.91
CA LEU A 42 12.35 10.79 -11.47
C LEU A 42 11.02 10.05 -11.61
N ILE A 43 11.09 8.73 -11.82
CA ILE A 43 9.94 7.86 -12.01
C ILE A 43 10.04 6.72 -10.98
N LEU A 44 9.04 6.59 -10.12
CA LEU A 44 8.89 5.49 -9.16
C LEU A 44 7.41 5.29 -8.85
N GLY A 45 6.91 4.09 -9.12
CA GLY A 45 5.52 3.71 -8.86
C GLY A 45 5.24 3.46 -7.38
N GLY A 46 4.13 2.76 -7.12
CA GLY A 46 3.79 2.29 -5.78
C GLY A 46 4.33 0.88 -5.49
N CYS A 47 4.43 0.57 -4.20
CA CYS A 47 4.75 -0.76 -3.70
C CYS A 47 3.55 -1.30 -2.93
N VAL A 48 3.03 -2.47 -3.30
CA VAL A 48 2.03 -3.20 -2.53
C VAL A 48 2.70 -4.43 -1.92
N GLY A 49 2.51 -4.63 -0.62
CA GLY A 49 3.01 -5.78 0.10
C GLY A 49 2.36 -7.10 -0.34
N HIS A 50 2.67 -8.15 0.40
CA HIS A 50 2.13 -9.49 0.16
C HIS A 50 0.74 -9.63 0.76
N HIS A 51 -0.08 -10.50 0.17
CA HIS A 51 -1.40 -10.86 0.71
C HIS A 51 -2.28 -9.62 1.00
N CYS A 52 -2.29 -8.65 0.09
CA CYS A 52 -3.19 -7.50 0.17
C CYS A 52 -4.50 -7.77 -0.60
N ARG A 53 -5.60 -7.14 -0.19
CA ARG A 53 -6.84 -7.06 -0.99
C ARG A 53 -7.21 -5.60 -1.21
N ILE A 54 -7.00 -5.10 -2.42
CA ILE A 54 -7.31 -3.70 -2.77
C ILE A 54 -8.56 -3.72 -3.63
N SER A 55 -9.61 -3.02 -3.20
CA SER A 55 -10.85 -2.84 -3.97
C SER A 55 -10.61 -2.06 -5.26
N SER A 56 -11.65 -1.88 -6.07
CA SER A 56 -11.56 -1.13 -7.33
C SER A 56 -11.43 0.38 -7.15
N GLY A 57 -10.76 1.03 -8.10
CA GLY A 57 -10.91 2.47 -8.34
C GLY A 57 -10.01 3.42 -7.53
N SER A 58 -9.00 2.92 -6.82
CA SER A 58 -8.06 3.80 -6.11
C SER A 58 -6.97 4.35 -7.03
N ILE A 59 -6.53 5.57 -6.75
CA ILE A 59 -5.35 6.22 -7.33
C ILE A 59 -4.26 6.23 -6.26
N ILE A 60 -3.22 5.43 -6.48
CA ILE A 60 -2.07 5.31 -5.60
C ILE A 60 -0.99 6.27 -6.08
N TYR A 61 -0.59 7.19 -5.21
CA TYR A 61 0.42 8.19 -5.56
C TYR A 61 1.80 7.55 -5.70
N ALA A 62 2.67 8.20 -6.48
CA ALA A 62 4.05 7.79 -6.69
C ALA A 62 4.80 7.57 -5.37
N ALA A 63 5.65 6.54 -5.35
CA ALA A 63 6.47 6.17 -4.20
C ALA A 63 5.68 5.92 -2.90
N ARG A 64 4.41 5.50 -2.97
CA ARG A 64 3.62 5.07 -1.80
C ARG A 64 3.69 3.58 -1.59
N THR A 65 3.75 3.20 -0.32
CA THR A 65 3.74 1.79 0.10
C THR A 65 2.41 1.44 0.73
N ILE A 66 1.77 0.38 0.25
CA ILE A 66 0.69 -0.33 0.95
C ILE A 66 1.32 -1.56 1.59
N GLU A 67 1.25 -1.66 2.91
CA GLU A 67 1.87 -2.76 3.66
C GLU A 67 1.21 -4.11 3.37
N SER A 68 1.95 -5.20 3.61
CA SER A 68 1.42 -6.56 3.55
C SER A 68 0.22 -6.74 4.48
N ASP A 69 -0.64 -7.71 4.15
CA ASP A 69 -1.87 -8.05 4.88
C ASP A 69 -2.89 -6.90 4.98
N VAL A 70 -2.75 -5.87 4.14
CA VAL A 70 -3.72 -4.76 4.07
C VAL A 70 -4.91 -5.12 3.19
N VAL A 71 -6.09 -4.84 3.70
CA VAL A 71 -7.38 -4.83 3.00
C VAL A 71 -7.80 -3.38 2.89
N LEU A 72 -8.03 -2.92 1.66
CA LEU A 72 -8.41 -1.56 1.35
C LEU A 72 -9.76 -1.60 0.62
N LEU A 73 -10.82 -1.22 1.33
CA LEU A 73 -12.17 -1.23 0.80
C LEU A 73 -12.42 0.04 -0.02
N ALA A 74 -13.30 -0.04 -1.01
CA ALA A 74 -13.67 1.14 -1.79
C ALA A 74 -14.49 2.08 -0.91
N SER A 75 -14.03 3.33 -0.78
CA SER A 75 -14.75 4.43 -0.16
C SER A 75 -14.20 5.75 -0.68
N ASP A 76 -14.92 6.83 -0.45
CA ASP A 76 -14.50 8.18 -0.85
C ASP A 76 -13.13 8.54 -0.21
N ASP A 77 -12.92 8.14 1.04
CA ASP A 77 -11.65 8.36 1.77
C ASP A 77 -10.49 7.46 1.32
N ARG A 78 -10.79 6.44 0.50
CA ARG A 78 -9.83 5.44 -0.02
C ARG A 78 -9.63 5.56 -1.53
N GLN A 79 -10.21 6.57 -2.16
CA GLN A 79 -10.02 6.84 -3.58
C GLN A 79 -8.60 7.33 -3.88
N PHE A 80 -7.99 8.13 -3.01
CA PHE A 80 -6.65 8.69 -3.22
C PHE A 80 -5.66 8.27 -2.12
N ILE A 81 -4.70 7.41 -2.46
CA ILE A 81 -3.69 6.93 -1.51
C ILE A 81 -2.46 7.83 -1.62
N THR A 82 -2.44 8.88 -0.82
CA THR A 82 -1.43 9.96 -0.84
C THR A 82 -0.30 9.75 0.17
N LYS A 83 -0.42 8.77 1.05
CA LYS A 83 0.55 8.41 2.10
C LYS A 83 0.73 6.89 2.11
N ASN A 84 1.79 6.44 2.76
CA ASN A 84 1.95 5.01 3.03
C ASN A 84 0.78 4.53 3.88
N PHE A 85 0.34 3.31 3.62
CA PHE A 85 -0.82 2.68 4.25
C PHE A 85 -0.36 1.46 5.04
N THR A 86 -0.59 1.48 6.35
CA THR A 86 -0.09 0.43 7.25
C THR A 86 -1.12 -0.64 7.54
N TYR A 87 -0.68 -1.78 8.05
CA TYR A 87 -1.55 -2.86 8.50
C TYR A 87 -2.59 -2.38 9.52
N GLU A 88 -2.24 -1.50 10.46
CA GLU A 88 -3.17 -0.99 11.48
C GLU A 88 -4.31 -0.16 10.89
N GLN A 89 -4.11 0.43 9.70
CA GLN A 89 -5.11 1.23 9.00
C GLN A 89 -6.04 0.38 8.11
N SER A 90 -5.81 -0.93 8.05
CA SER A 90 -6.51 -1.87 7.19
C SER A 90 -8.01 -1.94 7.50
N ASP A 91 -8.83 -1.84 6.46
CA ASP A 91 -10.28 -1.65 6.58
C ASP A 91 -11.01 -2.92 7.04
N HIS A 92 -10.33 -4.08 7.10
CA HIS A 92 -10.92 -5.31 7.65
C HIS A 92 -10.99 -5.34 9.18
N HIS A 93 -10.23 -4.49 9.90
CA HIS A 93 -10.17 -4.55 11.37
C HIS A 93 -11.54 -4.41 12.05
N PRO A 94 -12.45 -3.52 11.63
CA PRO A 94 -13.81 -3.44 12.18
C PRO A 94 -14.71 -4.61 11.80
N HIS A 95 -14.30 -5.48 10.88
CA HIS A 95 -15.11 -6.54 10.29
C HIS A 95 -14.64 -7.95 10.67
N LYS A 96 -13.78 -8.10 11.68
CA LYS A 96 -13.17 -9.38 12.08
C LYS A 96 -14.15 -10.54 12.29
N GLU A 97 -15.36 -10.26 12.75
CA GLU A 97 -16.40 -11.29 12.97
C GLU A 97 -16.96 -11.86 11.66
N LYS A 98 -16.97 -11.06 10.58
CA LYS A 98 -17.54 -11.43 9.27
C LYS A 98 -16.48 -11.77 8.24
N TYR A 99 -15.32 -11.15 8.35
CA TYR A 99 -14.21 -11.28 7.43
C TYR A 99 -12.92 -11.44 8.23
N HIS A 100 -12.66 -12.68 8.62
CA HIS A 100 -11.41 -13.04 9.28
C HIS A 100 -10.28 -13.02 8.24
N TYR A 101 -9.38 -12.05 8.37
CA TYR A 101 -8.23 -11.89 7.47
C TYR A 101 -6.93 -12.04 8.27
N PRO A 102 -6.12 -13.08 8.02
CA PRO A 102 -4.94 -13.37 8.81
C PRO A 102 -3.78 -12.43 8.49
N ARG A 103 -2.91 -12.23 9.48
CA ARG A 103 -1.66 -11.47 9.34
C ARG A 103 -0.52 -12.45 9.06
N LEU A 104 -0.23 -12.68 7.79
CA LEU A 104 0.75 -13.68 7.34
C LEU A 104 2.18 -13.13 7.25
N TYR A 105 2.33 -11.81 7.15
CA TYR A 105 3.59 -11.10 6.97
C TYR A 105 3.80 -10.05 8.09
N PRO A 106 3.93 -10.47 9.36
CA PRO A 106 4.22 -9.56 10.46
C PRO A 106 5.58 -8.86 10.28
N ARG A 107 5.70 -7.63 10.78
CA ARG A 107 7.01 -6.95 10.84
C ARG A 107 7.93 -7.67 11.80
N LYS A 108 9.23 -7.38 11.71
CA LYS A 108 10.23 -7.94 12.63
C LYS A 108 9.84 -7.66 14.09
N GLY A 109 9.64 -8.72 14.87
CA GLY A 109 9.27 -8.65 16.29
C GLY A 109 7.76 -8.71 16.57
N GLU A 110 6.91 -8.73 15.55
CA GLU A 110 5.47 -8.92 15.70
C GLU A 110 5.09 -10.40 15.54
N VAL A 111 3.98 -10.80 16.16
CA VAL A 111 3.42 -12.15 16.04
C VAL A 111 2.40 -12.17 14.90
N GLY A 112 2.55 -13.11 13.97
CA GLY A 112 1.55 -13.35 12.92
C GLY A 112 0.30 -14.02 13.48
N SER A 113 -0.83 -13.84 12.81
CA SER A 113 -2.02 -14.66 13.05
C SER A 113 -2.12 -15.68 11.92
N PHE A 114 -1.75 -16.93 12.24
CA PHE A 114 -1.80 -18.07 11.33
C PHE A 114 -3.06 -18.89 11.55
#